data_AF-A0A7P0TA98-F1
#
_entry.id   AF-A0A7P0TA98-F1
#
_cell.length_a   1.000
_cell.length_b   1.000
_cell.length_c   1.000
_cell.angle_alpha   90.00
_cell.angle_beta   90.00
_cell.angle_gamma   90.00
#
_symmetry.space_group_name_H-M   'P 1'
#
loop_
_entity.id
_entity.type
_entity.pdbx_description
1 polymer ?
#
loop_
_entity_poly.entity_id
_entity_poly.type
_entity_poly.pdbx_seq_one_letter_code
_entity_poly.pdbx_strand_id
1 'polypeptide(L)' 'MAPLLLQLAVLGAALAAAALVLISIVAFTTATKMPALHRHEEEKFFLNAKGQKETLPSIWDSPTKQLSVVVPSYNEEKR' A
#
# COMPACT_ATOMS: atom_id res chain seq x y z
N MET A 1 8.56 -6.63 -50.22
CA MET A 1 7.77 -7.23 -49.12
C MET A 1 8.51 -7.21 -47.78
N ALA A 2 9.74 -7.72 -47.69
CA ALA A 2 10.54 -7.70 -46.46
C ALA A 2 10.73 -6.32 -45.77
N PRO A 3 11.05 -5.21 -46.48
CA PRO A 3 11.26 -3.92 -45.82
C PRO A 3 9.99 -3.31 -45.22
N LEU A 4 8.83 -3.56 -45.86
CA LEU A 4 7.53 -3.11 -45.37
C LEU A 4 7.15 -3.84 -44.06
N LEU A 5 7.36 -5.16 -44.01
CA LEU A 5 7.10 -5.96 -42.81
C LEU A 5 7.98 -5.53 -41.63
N LEU A 6 9.26 -5.22 -41.90
CA LEU A 6 10.17 -4.70 -40.89
C LEU A 6 9.71 -3.33 -40.35
N GLN A 7 9.29 -2.42 -41.22
CA GLN A 7 8.77 -1.10 -40.82
C GLN A 7 7.51 -1.22 -39.95
N LEU A 8 6.59 -2.12 -40.31
CA LEU A 8 5.39 -2.38 -39.51
C LEU A 8 5.73 -2.97 -38.14
N ALA A 9 6.71 -3.87 -38.06
CA ALA A 9 7.17 -4.44 -36.79
C ALA A 9 7.81 -3.39 -35.88
N VAL A 10 8.65 -2.50 -36.42
CA VAL A 10 9.25 -1.40 -35.66
C VAL A 10 8.19 -0.43 -35.16
N LEU A 11 7.22 -0.06 -36.00
CA LEU A 11 6.11 0.81 -35.60
C LEU A 11 5.27 0.18 -34.49
N GLY A 12 4.96 -1.12 -34.60
CA GLY A 12 4.23 -1.86 -33.59
C GLY A 12 4.99 -1.94 -32.26
N ALA A 13 6.29 -2.21 -32.30
CA ALA A 13 7.15 -2.23 -31.12
C ALA A 13 7.23 -0.84 -30.45
N ALA A 14 7.36 0.23 -31.23
CA ALA A 14 7.37 1.59 -30.72
C ALA A 14 6.04 1.96 -30.04
N LEU A 15 4.90 1.58 -30.64
CA LEU A 15 3.58 1.79 -30.05
C LEU A 15 3.39 1.01 -28.74
N ALA A 16 3.81 -0.26 -28.71
CA ALA A 16 3.74 -1.09 -27.51
C ALA A 16 4.61 -0.52 -26.38
N ALA A 17 5.83 -0.07 -26.70
CA ALA A 17 6.70 0.59 -25.73
C ALA A 17 6.08 1.89 -25.18
N ALA A 18 5.51 2.72 -26.06
CA ALA A 18 4.82 3.95 -25.64
C ALA A 18 3.62 3.66 -24.73
N ALA A 19 2.81 2.65 -25.05
CA ALA A 19 1.69 2.22 -24.22
C ALA A 19 2.16 1.71 -22.85
N LEU A 20 3.23 0.91 -22.80
CA LEU A 20 3.79 0.40 -21.55
C LEU A 20 4.32 1.53 -20.66
N VAL A 21 4.99 2.53 -21.25
CA VAL A 21 5.44 3.73 -20.53
C VAL A 21 4.24 4.50 -19.96
N LEU A 22 3.19 4.72 -20.76
CA LEU A 22 1.99 5.41 -20.32
C LEU A 22 1.31 4.68 -19.15
N ILE A 23 1.12 3.36 -19.27
CA ILE A 23 0.55 2.52 -18.21
C ILE A 23 1.40 2.63 -16.94
N SER A 24 2.73 2.59 -17.06
CA SER A 24 3.64 2.70 -15.92
C SER A 24 3.53 4.06 -15.21
N ILE A 25 3.41 5.15 -15.96
CA ILE A 25 3.21 6.49 -15.40
C ILE A 25 1.86 6.59 -14.67
N VAL A 26 0.79 6.07 -15.27
CA VAL A 26 -0.54 6.04 -14.62
C VAL A 26 -0.48 5.20 -13.35
N ALA A 27 0.11 4.01 -13.40
CA ALA A 27 0.26 3.15 -12.23
C ALA A 27 1.07 3.83 -11.12
N PHE A 28 2.19 4.47 -11.45
CA PHE A 28 3.03 5.17 -10.47
C PHE A 28 2.31 6.34 -9.79
N THR A 29 1.61 7.16 -10.57
CA THR A 29 0.86 8.32 -10.08
C THR A 29 -0.40 7.95 -9.30
N THR A 30 -1.01 6.81 -9.60
CA THR A 30 -2.18 6.30 -8.87
C THR A 30 -1.79 5.50 -7.63
N ALA A 31 -0.71 4.72 -7.67
CA ALA A 31 -0.22 3.95 -6.52
C ALA A 31 0.28 4.82 -5.36
N THR A 32 0.77 6.03 -5.66
CA THR A 32 1.25 6.98 -4.63
C THR A 32 0.12 7.68 -3.89
N LYS A 33 -1.12 7.63 -4.39
CA LYS A 33 -2.30 8.02 -3.61
C LYS A 33 -2.70 6.87 -2.69
N MET A 34 -1.88 6.62 -1.67
CA MET A 34 -2.44 6.04 -0.45
C MET A 34 -3.61 6.94 -0.04
N PRO A 35 -4.80 6.39 0.27
CA PRO A 35 -5.87 7.22 0.80
C PRO A 35 -5.28 8.03 1.94
N ALA A 36 -5.58 9.32 1.98
CA ALA A 36 -5.17 10.15 3.10
C ALA A 36 -5.82 9.52 4.34
N LEU A 37 -5.08 8.68 5.04
CA LEU A 37 -5.49 8.08 6.29
C LEU A 37 -5.46 9.23 7.28
N HIS A 38 -6.53 10.00 7.29
CA HIS A 38 -6.67 11.15 8.17
C HIS A 38 -6.84 10.62 9.59
N ARG A 39 -5.72 10.35 10.24
CA ARG A 39 -5.69 9.99 11.65
C ARG A 39 -5.96 11.25 12.45
N HIS A 40 -7.08 11.27 13.16
CA HIS A 40 -7.40 12.41 14.04
C HIS A 40 -6.33 12.52 15.13
N GLU A 41 -5.98 13.73 15.57
CA GLU A 41 -4.96 13.91 16.63
C GLU A 41 -5.30 13.15 17.91
N GLU A 42 -6.58 12.94 18.19
CA GLU A 42 -7.06 12.17 19.33
C GLU A 42 -6.72 10.68 19.22
N GLU A 43 -6.72 10.11 18.02
CA GLU A 43 -6.40 8.70 17.77
C GLU A 43 -4.92 8.39 17.97
N LYS A 44 -4.05 9.39 18.14
CA LYS A 44 -2.64 9.17 18.48
C LYS A 44 -2.43 8.76 19.94
N PHE A 45 -3.46 8.85 20.76
CA PHE A 45 -3.36 8.65 22.19
C PHE A 45 -4.44 7.69 22.71
N PHE A 46 -4.16 7.11 23.87
CA PHE A 46 -5.11 6.33 24.65
C PHE A 46 -5.13 6.83 26.10
N LEU A 47 -6.18 6.49 26.85
CA LEU A 47 -6.24 6.78 28.27
C LEU A 47 -5.63 5.63 29.06
N ASN A 48 -4.65 5.92 29.89
CA ASN A 48 -4.07 4.94 30.79
C ASN A 48 -5.04 4.62 31.96
N ALA A 49 -4.67 3.66 32.82
CA ALA A 49 -5.48 3.27 33.98
C ALA A 49 -5.71 4.40 35.01
N LYS A 50 -4.94 5.50 34.92
CA LYS A 50 -5.09 6.71 35.75
C LYS A 50 -5.91 7.81 35.05
N GLY A 51 -6.47 7.53 33.87
CA GLY A 51 -7.22 8.48 33.06
C GLY A 51 -6.35 9.55 32.38
N GLN A 52 -5.03 9.34 32.29
CA GLN A 52 -4.11 10.26 31.65
C GLN A 52 -3.91 9.87 30.18
N LYS A 53 -3.77 10.88 29.32
CA LYS A 53 -3.56 10.70 27.89
C LYS A 53 -2.10 10.30 27.62
N GLU A 54 -1.89 9.11 27.07
CA GLU A 54 -0.59 8.57 26.69
C GLU A 54 -0.55 8.26 25.19
N THR A 55 0.63 8.35 24.56
CA THR A 55 0.81 8.05 23.14
C THR A 55 0.68 6.56 22.88
N LEU A 56 -0.06 6.17 21.85
CA LEU A 56 -0.11 4.77 21.40
C LEU A 56 1.30 4.28 21.04
N PRO A 57 1.70 3.09 21.49
CA PRO A 57 3.01 2.53 21.18
C PRO A 57 3.12 2.23 19.68
N SER A 58 4.31 2.46 19.14
CA SER A 58 4.69 2.09 17.79
C SER A 58 5.11 0.63 17.72
N ILE A 59 4.94 0.00 16.55
CA ILE A 59 5.45 -1.36 16.30
C ILE A 59 6.99 -1.43 16.29
N TRP A 60 7.65 -0.26 16.16
CA TRP A 60 9.10 -0.13 16.20
C TRP A 60 9.64 0.05 17.63
N ASP A 61 8.76 0.30 18.60
CA ASP A 61 9.15 0.45 19.99
C ASP A 61 9.52 -0.91 20.57
N SER A 62 10.44 -0.91 21.54
CA SER A 62 10.76 -2.13 22.28
C SER A 62 9.52 -2.64 23.02
N PRO A 63 9.27 -3.96 23.05
CA PRO A 63 8.09 -4.52 23.70
C PRO A 63 8.12 -4.23 25.20
N THR A 64 7.03 -3.67 25.71
CA THR A 64 6.89 -3.33 27.14
C THR A 64 6.39 -4.50 27.99
N LYS A 65 5.77 -5.51 27.35
CA LYS A 65 5.18 -6.69 27.98
C LYS A 65 5.45 -7.93 27.13
N GLN A 66 5.76 -9.04 27.78
CA GLN A 66 5.84 -10.35 27.14
C GLN A 66 4.44 -10.99 27.18
N LEU A 67 3.69 -10.85 26.09
CA LEU A 67 2.32 -11.34 25.97
C LEU A 67 2.28 -12.54 25.04
N SER A 68 1.57 -13.60 25.44
CA SER A 68 1.17 -14.68 24.54
C SER A 68 -0.30 -14.47 24.20
N VAL A 69 -0.59 -14.25 22.91
CA VAL A 69 -1.95 -14.02 22.42
C VAL A 69 -2.36 -15.23 21.59
N VAL A 70 -3.35 -15.96 22.05
CA VAL A 70 -3.99 -17.04 21.28
C VAL A 70 -5.21 -16.44 20.60
N VAL A 71 -5.14 -16.25 19.27
CA VAL A 71 -6.26 -15.76 18.47
C VAL A 71 -6.94 -16.96 17.80
N PRO A 72 -8.09 -17.43 18.30
CA PRO A 72 -8.85 -18.45 17.59
C PRO A 72 -9.46 -17.81 16.33
N SER A 73 -9.00 -18.23 15.16
CA SER A 73 -9.52 -17.78 13.88
C SER A 73 -10.19 -18.95 13.15
N TYR A 74 -11.50 -19.12 13.33
CA TYR A 74 -12.26 -20.06 12.52
C TYR A 74 -13.06 -19.29 11.47
N ASN A 75 -12.67 -19.46 10.20
CA ASN A 75 -13.47 -19.02 9.06
C ASN A 75 -13.85 -17.51 9.07
N GLU A 76 -12.96 -16.66 9.60
CA GLU A 76 -13.12 -15.18 9.70
C GLU A 76 -13.32 -14.51 8.32
N GLU A 77 -12.82 -15.12 7.25
CA GLU A 77 -13.01 -14.67 5.87
C GLU A 77 -14.48 -14.64 5.41
N LYS A 78 -15.38 -15.38 6.07
CA LYS A 78 -16.82 -15.38 5.76
C LYS A 78 -17.64 -14.44 6.65
N ARG A 79 -16.99 -13.62 7.48
CA ARG A 79 -17.63 -12.68 8.40
C ARG A 79 -18.09 -11.40 7.70
#